data_AF-A0A7X9DSG5-F1
#
_entry.id   AF-A0A7X9DSG5-F1
#
_cell.length_a   1.000
_cell.length_b   1.000
_cell.length_c   1.000
_cell.angle_alpha   90.00
_cell.angle_beta   90.00
_cell.angle_gamma   90.00
#
_symmetry.space_group_name_H-M   'P 1'
#
loop_
_entity.id
_entity.type
_entity.pdbx_description
1 polymer ?
#
loop_
_entity_poly.entity_id
_entity_poly.type
_entity_poly.pdbx_seq_one_letter_code
_entity_poly.pdbx_strand_id
1 'polypeptide(L)'
;MKKLLGIVCVVGLAGLIVACAPKASKDDCTAACQKNVDLNQPKKEAAADPAAAAEKDFAAKIEQINKDKEAALAAIDKELADKLAAVKEAKPPKKGKAKPDKKAEEAKAKLNAEYAAKKEAKAKEFADQIAALEKGKAEMVEQAKAAAAKAAEEEKAAREKAVAACAEGCVNAGVKKSVTDCQQKAASAEEFAKCVK
;
A
#
# COMPACT_ATOMS: atom_id res chain seq x y z
N MET A 1 -54.30 54.53 46.39
CA MET A 1 -54.06 55.92 46.81
C MET A 1 -52.68 56.36 46.33
N LYS A 2 -52.64 57.48 45.59
CA LYS A 2 -51.58 58.52 45.52
C LYS A 2 -50.11 58.08 45.29
N LYS A 3 -49.58 58.34 44.08
CA LYS A 3 -48.74 59.50 43.66
C LYS A 3 -47.24 59.27 43.97
N LEU A 4 -46.41 58.97 42.96
CA LEU A 4 -45.68 59.90 42.06
C LEU A 4 -44.56 60.68 42.76
N LEU A 5 -43.32 60.45 42.29
CA LEU A 5 -42.15 61.36 42.13
C LEU A 5 -40.91 60.44 42.01
N GLY A 6 -40.14 60.34 40.92
CA GLY A 6 -39.82 61.29 39.85
C GLY A 6 -38.34 61.64 39.95
N ILE A 7 -37.51 61.21 38.99
CA ILE A 7 -36.24 61.81 38.49
C ILE A 7 -35.96 61.09 37.15
N VAL A 8 -36.38 61.66 36.01
CA VAL A 8 -35.65 62.57 35.10
C VAL A 8 -34.89 61.82 33.99
N CYS A 9 -35.34 62.10 32.77
CA CYS A 9 -34.79 61.79 31.47
C CYS A 9 -33.26 61.92 31.35
N VAL A 10 -32.64 60.96 30.67
CA VAL A 10 -31.76 61.28 29.54
C VAL A 10 -32.24 60.49 28.33
N VAL A 11 -32.93 61.22 27.45
CA VAL A 11 -33.16 60.84 26.06
C VAL A 11 -31.78 60.87 25.40
N GLY A 12 -31.11 59.72 25.40
CA GLY A 12 -29.95 59.44 24.56
C GLY A 12 -30.43 58.74 23.31
N LEU A 13 -30.85 59.51 22.32
CA LEU A 13 -30.95 59.09 20.93
C LEU A 13 -29.54 58.75 20.44
N ALA A 14 -29.10 57.51 20.68
CA ALA A 14 -27.99 56.90 19.97
C ALA A 14 -28.58 55.66 19.29
N GLY A 15 -28.72 55.75 17.97
CA GLY A 15 -29.45 54.79 17.15
C GLY A 15 -29.15 53.34 17.52
N LEU A 16 -30.21 52.60 17.81
CA LEU A 16 -30.25 51.16 17.68
C LEU A 16 -29.99 50.82 16.21
N ILE A 17 -28.73 50.86 15.79
CA ILE A 17 -28.26 49.88 14.82
C ILE A 17 -28.06 48.63 15.67
N VAL A 18 -29.12 47.83 15.84
CA VAL A 18 -28.91 46.41 16.05
C VAL A 18 -28.20 45.95 14.79
N ALA A 19 -26.86 46.05 14.80
CA ALA A 19 -26.03 45.54 13.75
C ALA A 19 -26.26 44.04 13.79
N CYS A 20 -27.17 43.55 12.94
CA CYS A 20 -27.29 42.13 12.66
C CYS A 20 -25.90 41.65 12.28
N ALA A 21 -25.20 41.01 13.23
CA ALA A 21 -23.91 40.41 12.93
C ALA A 21 -24.09 39.49 11.71
N PRO A 22 -23.24 39.60 10.69
CA PRO A 22 -23.44 38.89 9.45
C PRO A 22 -23.49 37.39 9.74
N LYS A 23 -24.52 36.73 9.21
CA LYS A 23 -24.58 35.27 9.20
C LYS A 23 -23.47 34.73 8.29
N ALA A 24 -22.92 33.59 8.65
CA ALA A 24 -21.94 32.89 7.83
C ALA A 24 -22.57 32.52 6.48
N SER A 25 -21.80 32.71 5.41
CA SER A 25 -22.17 32.22 4.08
C SER A 25 -21.99 30.70 3.98
N LYS A 26 -22.49 30.11 2.88
CA LYS A 26 -22.26 28.69 2.59
C LYS A 26 -20.76 28.37 2.49
N ASP A 27 -19.97 29.27 1.92
CA ASP A 27 -18.52 29.10 1.81
C ASP A 27 -17.83 29.18 3.18
N ASP A 28 -18.25 30.12 4.04
CA ASP A 28 -17.73 30.24 5.42
C ASP A 28 -17.98 28.96 6.24
N CYS A 29 -19.21 28.43 6.16
CA CYS A 29 -19.60 27.18 6.80
C CYS A 29 -18.86 25.97 6.21
N THR A 30 -18.68 25.92 4.88
CA THR A 30 -17.93 24.84 4.22
C THR A 30 -16.47 24.82 4.67
N ALA A 31 -15.81 25.97 4.70
CA ALA A 31 -14.42 26.10 5.15
C ALA A 31 -14.25 25.74 6.64
N ALA A 32 -15.18 26.16 7.50
CA ALA A 32 -15.17 25.77 8.92
C ALA A 32 -15.38 24.25 9.10
N CYS A 33 -16.29 23.65 8.34
CA CYS A 33 -16.53 22.21 8.39
C CYS A 33 -15.36 21.38 7.82
N GLN A 34 -14.71 21.84 6.74
CA GLN A 34 -13.46 21.24 6.26
C GLN A 34 -12.40 21.24 7.35
N LYS A 35 -12.21 22.41 8.01
CA LYS A 35 -11.28 22.54 9.13
C LYS A 35 -11.62 21.59 10.28
N ASN A 36 -12.89 21.46 10.63
CA ASN A 36 -13.33 20.51 11.66
C ASN A 36 -12.96 19.07 11.30
N VAL A 37 -13.22 18.66 10.06
CA VAL A 37 -12.92 17.30 9.61
C VAL A 37 -11.41 17.05 9.60
N ASP A 38 -10.60 18.04 9.20
CA ASP A 38 -9.13 17.91 9.21
C ASP A 38 -8.54 17.83 10.62
N LEU A 39 -9.10 18.60 11.57
CA LEU A 39 -8.65 18.60 12.96
C LEU A 39 -9.02 17.32 13.73
N ASN A 40 -10.07 16.62 13.27
CA ASN A 40 -10.54 15.38 13.88
C ASN A 40 -10.13 14.13 13.10
N GLN A 41 -9.55 14.26 11.91
CA GLN A 41 -8.96 13.12 11.22
C GLN A 41 -7.73 12.64 12.01
N PRO A 42 -7.61 11.33 12.28
CA PRO A 42 -6.37 10.79 12.82
C PRO A 42 -5.24 11.14 11.84
N LYS A 43 -4.09 11.60 12.37
CA LYS A 43 -2.89 11.81 11.55
C LYS A 43 -2.61 10.50 10.81
N LYS A 44 -2.83 10.50 9.49
CA LYS A 44 -2.41 9.39 8.64
C LYS A 44 -0.91 9.27 8.80
N GLU A 45 -0.46 8.21 9.46
CA GLU A 45 0.89 7.70 9.23
C GLU A 45 1.05 7.53 7.72
N ALA A 46 2.23 7.86 7.18
CA ALA A 46 2.49 7.76 5.75
C ALA A 46 1.94 6.43 5.24
N ALA A 47 0.93 6.48 4.35
CA ALA A 47 0.21 5.30 3.94
C ALA A 47 1.23 4.27 3.47
N ALA A 48 1.32 3.15 4.19
CA ALA A 48 2.21 2.07 3.83
C ALA A 48 1.91 1.67 2.38
N ASP A 49 2.95 1.41 1.58
CA ASP A 49 2.76 0.99 0.20
C ASP A 49 1.86 -0.26 0.19
N PRO A 50 0.65 -0.20 -0.41
CA PRO A 50 -0.30 -1.29 -0.37
C PRO A 50 0.24 -2.57 -1.04
N ALA A 51 1.28 -2.44 -1.87
CA ALA A 51 1.92 -3.55 -2.56
C ALA A 51 3.11 -4.16 -1.79
N ALA A 52 3.68 -3.48 -0.79
CA ALA A 52 4.96 -3.87 -0.18
C ALA A 52 4.94 -5.27 0.44
N ALA A 53 3.82 -5.68 1.05
CA ALA A 53 3.68 -7.02 1.61
C ALA A 53 3.69 -8.11 0.52
N ALA A 54 2.99 -7.88 -0.59
CA ALA A 54 3.00 -8.78 -1.73
C ALA A 54 4.39 -8.85 -2.36
N GLU A 55 5.04 -7.71 -2.57
CA GLU A 55 6.39 -7.70 -3.15
C GLU A 55 7.41 -8.47 -2.32
N LYS A 56 7.34 -8.34 -0.99
CA LYS A 56 8.21 -9.07 -0.06
C LYS A 56 7.95 -10.58 -0.08
N ASP A 57 6.68 -10.98 -0.10
CA ASP A 57 6.29 -12.40 -0.14
C ASP A 57 6.76 -13.08 -1.43
N PHE A 58 6.53 -12.45 -2.58
CA PHE A 58 6.98 -12.99 -3.87
C PHE A 58 8.51 -12.99 -4.01
N ALA A 59 9.21 -11.98 -3.48
CA ALA A 59 10.67 -11.99 -3.46
C ALA A 59 11.21 -13.19 -2.66
N ALA A 60 10.65 -13.47 -1.49
CA ALA A 60 11.04 -14.63 -0.68
C ALA A 60 10.76 -15.97 -1.38
N LYS A 61 9.62 -16.09 -2.08
CA LYS A 61 9.28 -17.29 -2.86
C LYS A 61 10.24 -17.52 -4.02
N ILE A 62 10.59 -16.46 -4.76
CA ILE A 62 11.55 -16.54 -5.87
C ILE A 62 12.95 -16.91 -5.36
N GLU A 63 13.38 -16.34 -4.23
CA GLU A 63 14.65 -16.71 -3.59
C GLU A 63 14.66 -18.20 -3.21
N GLN A 64 13.58 -18.70 -2.61
CA GLN A 64 13.47 -20.11 -2.26
C GLN A 64 13.54 -21.02 -3.50
N ILE A 65 12.82 -20.69 -4.57
CA ILE A 65 12.86 -21.46 -5.81
C ILE A 65 14.26 -21.48 -6.43
N ASN A 66 15.01 -20.37 -6.36
CA ASN A 66 16.39 -20.35 -6.84
C ASN A 66 17.29 -21.28 -6.01
N LYS A 67 17.13 -21.32 -4.68
CA LYS A 67 17.86 -22.28 -3.82
C LYS A 67 17.50 -23.73 -4.16
N ASP A 68 16.21 -24.01 -4.37
CA ASP A 68 15.73 -25.35 -4.71
C ASP A 68 16.25 -25.79 -6.10
N LYS A 69 16.33 -24.86 -7.05
CA LYS A 69 16.93 -25.07 -8.37
C LYS A 69 18.41 -25.43 -8.26
N GLU A 70 19.19 -24.66 -7.50
CA GLU A 70 20.62 -24.94 -7.30
C GLU A 70 20.83 -26.30 -6.65
N ALA A 71 20.07 -26.62 -5.61
CA ALA A 71 20.13 -27.93 -4.94
C ALA A 71 19.76 -29.08 -5.88
N ALA A 72 18.71 -28.94 -6.68
CA ALA A 72 18.28 -29.95 -7.64
C ALA A 72 19.32 -30.19 -8.75
N LEU A 73 19.91 -29.12 -9.31
CA LEU A 73 20.96 -29.24 -10.32
C LEU A 73 22.23 -29.88 -9.76
N ALA A 74 22.62 -29.53 -8.53
CA ALA A 74 23.75 -30.15 -7.83
C ALA A 74 23.51 -31.64 -7.55
N ALA A 75 22.27 -32.05 -7.23
CA ALA A 75 21.93 -33.45 -7.07
C ALA A 75 22.06 -34.24 -8.38
N ILE A 76 21.65 -33.65 -9.52
CA ILE A 76 21.82 -34.23 -10.85
C ILE A 76 23.32 -34.37 -11.19
N ASP A 77 24.14 -33.38 -10.85
CA ASP A 77 25.59 -33.44 -11.02
C ASP A 77 26.24 -34.56 -10.21
N LYS A 78 25.84 -34.70 -8.96
CA LYS A 78 26.32 -35.77 -8.09
C LYS A 78 25.96 -37.14 -8.66
N GLU A 79 24.72 -37.32 -9.09
CA GLU A 79 24.27 -38.58 -9.69
C GLU A 79 25.03 -38.89 -10.99
N LEU A 80 25.34 -37.88 -11.82
CA LEU A 80 26.19 -38.04 -12.99
C LEU A 80 27.61 -38.49 -12.60
N ALA A 81 28.22 -37.84 -11.62
CA ALA A 81 29.57 -38.19 -11.14
C ALA A 81 29.64 -39.63 -10.63
N ASP A 82 28.66 -40.05 -9.83
CA ASP A 82 28.56 -41.41 -9.30
C ASP A 82 28.41 -42.44 -10.44
N LYS A 83 27.59 -42.14 -11.45
CA LYS A 83 27.42 -43.03 -12.62
C LYS A 83 28.66 -43.07 -13.51
N LEU A 84 29.35 -41.95 -13.72
CA LEU A 84 30.59 -41.91 -14.49
C LEU A 84 31.71 -42.68 -13.78
N ALA A 85 31.80 -42.61 -12.45
CA ALA A 85 32.75 -43.39 -11.66
C ALA A 85 32.47 -44.91 -11.70
N ALA A 86 31.20 -45.30 -11.84
CA ALA A 86 30.79 -46.70 -11.99
C ALA A 86 31.08 -47.29 -13.38
N VAL A 87 31.34 -46.46 -14.41
CA VAL A 87 31.76 -46.95 -15.72
C VAL A 87 33.19 -47.48 -15.62
N LYS A 88 33.31 -48.81 -15.47
CA LYS A 88 34.60 -49.49 -15.40
C LYS A 88 35.36 -49.33 -16.71
N GLU A 89 36.57 -48.79 -16.63
CA GLU A 89 37.53 -48.87 -17.73
C GLU A 89 38.20 -50.26 -17.70
N ALA A 90 38.32 -50.91 -18.85
CA ALA A 90 39.17 -52.09 -18.96
C ALA A 90 40.60 -51.69 -18.54
N LYS A 91 41.24 -52.52 -17.70
CA LYS A 91 42.58 -52.30 -17.13
C LYS A 91 43.54 -51.55 -18.07
N PRO A 92 44.38 -50.61 -17.56
CA PRO A 92 45.39 -49.97 -18.38
C PRO A 92 46.28 -51.04 -19.04
N PRO A 93 46.55 -50.94 -20.35
CA PRO A 93 47.27 -51.98 -21.06
C PRO A 93 48.70 -52.12 -20.53
N LYS A 94 49.11 -53.36 -20.25
CA LYS A 94 50.54 -53.68 -20.14
C LYS A 94 51.19 -53.38 -21.50
N LYS A 95 52.10 -52.39 -21.52
CA LYS A 95 53.04 -52.03 -22.61
C LYS A 95 52.60 -52.45 -24.03
N GLY A 96 51.97 -51.50 -24.73
CA GLY A 96 51.90 -51.50 -26.20
C GLY A 96 50.59 -52.02 -26.76
N LYS A 97 49.77 -51.09 -27.28
CA LYS A 97 48.61 -51.31 -28.16
C LYS A 97 47.37 -51.96 -27.53
N ALA A 98 46.68 -51.22 -26.66
CA ALA A 98 45.22 -51.31 -26.60
C ALA A 98 44.62 -49.91 -26.79
N LYS A 99 43.66 -49.78 -27.70
CA LYS A 99 42.85 -48.57 -27.85
C LYS A 99 42.05 -48.32 -26.56
N PRO A 100 41.69 -47.06 -26.24
CA PRO A 100 40.67 -46.79 -25.22
C PRO A 100 39.45 -47.67 -25.48
N ASP A 101 38.85 -48.20 -24.41
CA ASP A 101 37.70 -49.09 -24.52
C ASP A 101 36.52 -48.30 -25.09
N LYS A 102 36.30 -48.45 -26.40
CA LYS A 102 35.32 -47.66 -27.16
C LYS A 102 33.91 -47.75 -26.54
N LYS A 103 33.58 -48.86 -25.87
CA LYS A 103 32.31 -49.02 -25.16
C LYS A 103 32.23 -48.19 -23.88
N ALA A 104 33.32 -48.07 -23.12
CA ALA A 104 33.37 -47.20 -21.95
C ALA A 104 33.28 -45.71 -22.35
N GLU A 105 33.92 -45.33 -23.45
CA GLU A 105 33.85 -43.98 -24.01
C GLU A 105 32.42 -43.64 -24.50
N GLU A 106 31.80 -44.53 -25.26
CA GLU A 106 30.41 -44.40 -25.70
C GLU A 106 29.42 -44.36 -24.52
N ALA A 107 29.64 -45.15 -23.47
CA ALA A 107 28.82 -45.13 -22.25
C ALA A 107 28.93 -43.80 -21.49
N LYS A 108 30.14 -43.25 -21.36
CA LYS A 108 30.36 -41.93 -20.75
C LYS A 108 29.72 -40.82 -21.58
N ALA A 109 29.87 -40.86 -22.90
CA ALA A 109 29.23 -39.88 -23.80
C ALA A 109 27.70 -39.91 -23.68
N LYS A 110 27.10 -41.12 -23.63
CA LYS A 110 25.66 -41.30 -23.47
C LYS A 110 25.16 -40.78 -22.12
N LEU A 111 25.87 -41.06 -21.03
CA LEU A 111 25.55 -40.51 -19.70
C LEU A 111 25.61 -38.99 -19.69
N ASN A 112 26.65 -38.37 -20.25
CA ASN A 112 26.74 -36.92 -20.32
C ASN A 112 25.58 -36.30 -21.11
N ALA A 113 25.19 -36.89 -22.24
CA ALA A 113 24.05 -36.42 -23.03
C ALA A 113 22.71 -36.55 -22.28
N GLU A 114 22.47 -37.68 -21.61
CA GLU A 114 21.24 -37.89 -20.83
C GLU A 114 21.13 -36.89 -19.66
N TYR A 115 22.22 -36.65 -18.95
CA TYR A 115 22.21 -35.75 -17.80
C TYR A 115 22.20 -34.28 -18.21
N ALA A 116 22.79 -33.92 -19.36
CA ALA A 116 22.60 -32.60 -19.96
C ALA A 116 21.13 -32.32 -20.26
N ALA A 117 20.42 -33.27 -20.89
CA ALA A 117 18.99 -33.14 -21.15
C ALA A 117 18.15 -33.07 -19.86
N LYS A 118 18.49 -33.87 -18.84
CA LYS A 118 17.84 -33.82 -17.51
C LYS A 118 18.01 -32.46 -16.83
N LYS A 119 19.23 -31.89 -16.88
CA LYS A 119 19.49 -30.56 -16.33
C LYS A 119 18.70 -29.49 -17.06
N GLU A 120 18.67 -29.53 -18.39
CA GLU A 120 17.92 -28.57 -19.20
C GLU A 120 16.42 -28.64 -18.89
N ALA A 121 15.84 -29.85 -18.85
CA ALA A 121 14.45 -30.05 -18.48
C ALA A 121 14.14 -29.52 -17.07
N LYS A 122 15.01 -29.79 -16.10
CA LYS A 122 14.81 -29.33 -14.72
C LYS A 122 14.99 -27.83 -14.58
N ALA A 123 15.98 -27.25 -15.26
CA ALA A 123 16.18 -25.81 -15.30
C ALA A 123 14.99 -25.08 -15.95
N LYS A 124 14.39 -25.68 -16.99
CA LYS A 124 13.17 -25.16 -17.63
C LYS A 124 11.97 -25.20 -16.68
N GLU A 125 11.75 -26.31 -15.97
CA GLU A 125 10.67 -26.42 -14.97
C GLU A 125 10.75 -25.30 -13.92
N PHE A 126 11.93 -25.01 -13.39
CA PHE A 126 12.13 -23.91 -12.45
C PHE A 126 11.96 -22.53 -13.11
N ALA A 127 12.39 -22.35 -14.36
CA ALA A 127 12.16 -21.12 -15.09
C ALA A 127 10.65 -20.84 -15.26
N ASP A 128 9.87 -21.87 -15.59
CA ASP A 128 8.41 -21.76 -15.72
C ASP A 128 7.75 -21.42 -14.37
N GLN A 129 8.23 -22.00 -13.25
CA GLN A 129 7.75 -21.65 -11.91
C GLN A 129 8.07 -20.21 -11.52
N ILE A 130 9.28 -19.72 -11.82
CA ILE A 130 9.67 -18.32 -11.57
C ILE A 130 8.80 -17.39 -12.40
N ALA A 131 8.62 -17.66 -13.70
CA ALA A 131 7.76 -16.87 -14.57
C ALA A 131 6.31 -16.81 -14.07
N ALA A 132 5.78 -17.93 -13.57
CA ALA A 132 4.45 -17.98 -12.96
C ALA A 132 4.35 -17.13 -11.68
N LEU A 133 5.38 -17.15 -10.83
CA LEU A 133 5.44 -16.29 -9.64
C LEU A 133 5.56 -14.81 -10.00
N GLU A 134 6.37 -14.45 -11.00
CA GLU A 134 6.51 -13.06 -11.46
C GLU A 134 5.19 -12.53 -12.03
N LYS A 135 4.47 -13.35 -12.80
CA LYS A 135 3.13 -13.01 -13.28
C LYS A 135 2.15 -12.81 -12.13
N GLY A 136 2.12 -13.76 -11.17
CA GLY A 136 1.26 -13.65 -9.98
C GLY A 136 1.60 -12.44 -9.11
N LYS A 137 2.87 -12.04 -9.01
CA LYS A 137 3.31 -10.82 -8.34
C LYS A 137 2.68 -9.59 -8.98
N ALA A 138 2.76 -9.48 -10.32
CA ALA A 138 2.20 -8.34 -11.04
C ALA A 138 0.69 -8.20 -10.80
N GLU A 139 -0.05 -9.31 -10.89
CA GLU A 139 -1.51 -9.33 -10.65
C GLU A 139 -1.86 -8.92 -9.22
N MET A 140 -1.14 -9.42 -8.21
CA MET A 140 -1.37 -9.06 -6.81
C MET A 140 -1.04 -7.60 -6.50
N VAL A 141 0.05 -7.08 -7.09
CA VAL A 141 0.44 -5.66 -6.94
C VAL A 141 -0.62 -4.76 -7.57
N GLU A 142 -1.14 -5.11 -8.74
CA GLU A 142 -2.21 -4.35 -9.41
C GLU A 142 -3.49 -4.35 -8.56
N GLN A 143 -3.90 -5.52 -8.06
CA GLN A 143 -5.09 -5.65 -7.20
C GLN A 143 -4.95 -4.85 -5.90
N ALA A 144 -3.78 -4.89 -5.26
CA ALA A 144 -3.52 -4.12 -4.05
C ALA A 144 -3.60 -2.60 -4.29
N LYS A 145 -3.03 -2.12 -5.40
CA LYS A 145 -3.13 -0.71 -5.81
C LYS A 145 -4.57 -0.32 -6.14
N ALA A 146 -5.31 -1.16 -6.86
CA ALA A 146 -6.71 -0.91 -7.19
C ALA A 146 -7.61 -0.87 -5.94
N ALA A 147 -7.39 -1.77 -4.98
CA ALA A 147 -8.12 -1.76 -3.71
C ALA A 147 -7.80 -0.51 -2.89
N ALA A 148 -6.54 -0.11 -2.82
CA ALA A 148 -6.13 1.12 -2.13
C ALA A 148 -6.73 2.38 -2.79
N ALA A 149 -6.77 2.44 -4.12
CA ALA A 149 -7.40 3.53 -4.86
C ALA A 149 -8.91 3.61 -4.58
N LYS A 150 -9.61 2.48 -4.57
CA LYS A 150 -11.05 2.43 -4.21
C LYS A 150 -11.29 2.90 -2.79
N ALA A 151 -10.51 2.41 -1.82
CA ALA A 151 -10.62 2.84 -0.43
C ALA A 151 -10.36 4.35 -0.27
N ALA A 152 -9.38 4.91 -1.01
CA ALA A 152 -9.10 6.34 -0.99
C ALA A 152 -10.25 7.18 -1.58
N GLU A 153 -10.87 6.72 -2.68
CA GLU A 153 -12.05 7.35 -3.27
C GLU A 153 -13.26 7.28 -2.34
N GLU A 154 -13.50 6.15 -1.67
CA GLU A 154 -14.57 6.00 -0.69
C GLU A 154 -14.36 6.90 0.53
N GLU A 155 -13.12 7.01 1.03
CA GLU A 155 -12.77 7.91 2.12
C GLU A 155 -12.98 9.37 1.72
N LYS A 156 -12.56 9.76 0.51
CA LYS A 156 -12.79 11.09 -0.03
C LYS A 156 -14.28 11.40 -0.15
N ALA A 157 -15.07 10.49 -0.70
CA ALA A 157 -16.51 10.66 -0.83
C ALA A 157 -17.21 10.75 0.54
N ALA A 158 -16.78 9.96 1.52
CA ALA A 158 -17.27 10.06 2.89
C ALA A 158 -16.92 11.40 3.54
N ARG A 159 -15.69 11.89 3.33
CA ARG A 159 -15.23 13.22 3.78
C ARG A 159 -16.07 14.34 3.17
N GLU A 160 -16.27 14.31 1.85
CA GLU A 160 -17.08 15.31 1.13
C GLU A 160 -18.53 15.33 1.63
N LYS A 161 -19.14 14.16 1.84
CA LYS A 161 -20.48 14.05 2.44
C LYS A 161 -20.55 14.62 3.86
N ALA A 162 -19.56 14.32 4.70
CA ALA A 162 -19.50 14.85 6.07
C ALA A 162 -19.37 16.38 6.09
N VAL A 163 -18.52 16.94 5.23
CA VAL A 163 -18.37 18.40 5.07
C VAL A 163 -19.67 19.03 4.59
N ALA A 164 -20.31 18.46 3.57
CA ALA A 164 -21.56 18.99 3.02
C ALA A 164 -22.69 19.00 4.06
N ALA A 165 -22.88 17.88 4.79
CA ALA A 165 -23.88 17.79 5.84
C ALA A 165 -23.62 18.77 7.01
N CYS A 166 -22.35 18.92 7.41
CA CYS A 166 -21.95 19.90 8.42
C CYS A 166 -22.23 21.34 7.95
N ALA A 167 -21.88 21.67 6.70
CA ALA A 167 -22.06 23.01 6.16
C ALA A 167 -23.55 23.36 6.03
N GLU A 168 -24.38 22.41 5.60
CA GLU A 168 -25.84 22.58 5.56
C GLU A 168 -26.42 22.81 6.96
N GLY A 169 -25.99 22.03 7.96
CA GLY A 169 -26.36 22.24 9.35
C GLY A 169 -25.95 23.63 9.89
N CYS A 170 -24.74 24.09 9.55
CA CYS A 170 -24.24 25.43 9.91
C CYS A 170 -25.07 26.56 9.30
N VAL A 171 -25.42 26.46 8.01
CA VAL A 171 -26.26 27.45 7.32
C VAL A 171 -27.67 27.46 7.92
N ASN A 172 -28.28 26.29 8.11
CA ASN A 172 -29.64 26.16 8.67
C ASN A 172 -29.72 26.66 10.12
N ALA A 173 -28.67 26.46 10.92
CA ALA A 173 -28.57 27.00 12.28
C ALA A 173 -28.31 28.52 12.32
N GLY A 174 -28.05 29.16 11.17
CA GLY A 174 -27.80 30.60 11.10
C GLY A 174 -26.55 31.04 11.85
N VAL A 175 -25.50 30.20 11.85
CA VAL A 175 -24.24 30.47 12.55
C VAL A 175 -23.67 31.82 12.13
N LYS A 176 -23.14 32.59 13.08
CA LYS A 176 -22.54 33.91 12.81
C LYS A 176 -21.19 33.76 12.12
N LYS A 177 -20.86 34.68 11.22
CA LYS A 177 -19.56 34.71 10.54
C LYS A 177 -18.38 34.74 11.53
N SER A 178 -18.51 35.43 12.66
CA SER A 178 -17.48 35.48 13.70
C SER A 178 -17.15 34.10 14.30
N VAL A 179 -18.12 33.19 14.33
CA VAL A 179 -17.94 31.82 14.81
C VAL A 179 -17.17 31.00 13.78
N THR A 180 -17.57 31.04 12.52
CA THR A 180 -16.88 30.33 11.43
C THR A 180 -15.46 30.87 11.23
N ASP A 181 -15.25 32.19 11.37
CA ASP A 181 -13.91 32.81 11.31
C ASP A 181 -12.99 32.33 12.45
N CYS A 182 -13.54 32.15 13.66
CA CYS A 182 -12.81 31.57 14.80
C CYS A 182 -12.46 30.10 14.53
N GLN A 183 -13.45 29.31 14.09
CA GLN A 183 -13.32 27.89 13.80
C GLN A 183 -12.27 27.60 12.72
N GLN A 184 -12.26 28.39 11.64
CA GLN A 184 -11.26 28.26 10.58
C GLN A 184 -9.82 28.52 11.06
N LYS A 185 -9.65 29.38 12.09
CA LYS A 185 -8.35 29.73 12.67
C LYS A 185 -7.90 28.78 13.78
N ALA A 186 -8.76 27.88 14.26
CA ALA A 186 -8.41 26.94 15.32
C ALA A 186 -7.23 26.03 14.89
N ALA A 187 -6.25 25.85 15.78
CA ALA A 187 -5.12 24.96 15.51
C ALA A 187 -5.37 23.53 16.01
N SER A 188 -6.37 23.35 16.87
CA SER A 188 -6.76 22.06 17.45
C SER A 188 -8.28 21.89 17.49
N ALA A 189 -8.75 20.64 17.57
CA ALA A 189 -10.16 20.34 17.75
C ALA A 189 -10.74 20.97 19.04
N GLU A 190 -9.92 21.10 20.09
CA GLU A 190 -10.33 21.71 21.35
C GLU A 190 -10.53 23.24 21.23
N GLU A 191 -9.65 23.94 20.50
CA GLU A 191 -9.85 25.35 20.17
C GLU A 191 -11.05 25.55 19.24
N PHE A 192 -11.24 24.65 18.28
CA PHE A 192 -12.40 24.66 17.39
C PHE A 192 -13.72 24.59 18.17
N ALA A 193 -13.80 23.69 19.16
CA ALA A 193 -14.98 23.52 20.00
C ALA A 193 -15.28 24.74 20.90
N LYS A 194 -14.26 25.52 21.26
CA LYS A 194 -14.41 26.75 22.07
C LYS A 194 -14.98 27.94 21.28
N CYS A 195 -15.03 27.86 19.94
CA CYS A 195 -15.59 28.89 19.08
C CYS A 195 -17.14 28.85 19.08
N VAL A 196 -17.79 29.14 20.22
CA VAL A 196 -19.26 29.19 20.35
C VAL A 196 -19.72 30.57 20.82
N LYS A 197 -20.44 31.32 19.97
CA LYS A 197 -21.17 32.58 20.31
C LYS A 197 -22.08 33.14 19.21
#